data_AF-A0A2H6EK10-F1
#
_entry.id   AF-A0A2H6EK10-F1
#
_cell.length_a   1.000
_cell.length_b   1.000
_cell.length_c   1.000
_cell.angle_alpha   90.00
_cell.angle_beta   90.00
_cell.angle_gamma   90.00
#
_symmetry.space_group_name_H-M   'P 1'
#
loop_
_entity.id
_entity.type
_entity.pdbx_description
1 polymer ?
#
loop_
_entity_poly.entity_id
_entity_poly.type
_entity_poly.pdbx_seq_one_letter_code
_entity_poly.pdbx_strand_id
1 'polypeptide(L)'
;MIYLFTYFIGWIIGFGVYYFNPQFGFINSLLISHLVFTVGFFGLFNFVGHVILRKKIAEKIGWVSNGFQIELGLTSLGIGISGILCYWFRDGFWIATVIPFSSFLIGAGILHIFEIVKNKNYNSGNTWIILPDFLMPFTLIVLLIIK
;
A
#
# COMPACT_ATOMS: atom_id res chain seq x y z
N MET A 1 -2.67 -6.71 -8.21
CA MET A 1 -1.69 -6.65 -9.31
C MET A 1 -1.06 -5.27 -9.46
N ILE A 2 -1.83 -4.19 -9.63
CA ILE A 2 -1.25 -2.83 -9.74
C ILE A 2 -0.36 -2.44 -8.53
N TYR A 3 -0.71 -2.89 -7.32
CA TYR A 3 0.10 -2.64 -6.12
C TYR A 3 1.45 -3.38 -6.11
N LEU A 4 1.54 -4.55 -6.75
CA LEU A 4 2.82 -5.23 -6.91
C LEU A 4 3.70 -4.48 -7.92
N PHE A 5 3.09 -3.91 -8.96
CA PHE A 5 3.81 -3.06 -9.91
C PHE A 5 4.38 -1.81 -9.23
N THR A 6 3.59 -1.10 -8.42
CA THR A 6 4.09 0.05 -7.64
C THR A 6 5.14 -0.35 -6.60
N TYR A 7 5.00 -1.55 -6.02
CA TYR A 7 6.00 -2.14 -5.12
C TYR A 7 7.34 -2.38 -5.82
N PHE A 8 7.34 -3.01 -7.01
CA PHE A 8 8.57 -3.24 -7.78
C PHE A 8 9.19 -1.95 -8.28
N ILE A 9 8.38 -0.95 -8.66
CA ILE A 9 8.89 0.41 -8.94
C ILE A 9 9.60 0.99 -7.73
N GLY A 10 9.06 0.81 -6.52
CA GLY A 10 9.71 1.26 -5.28
C GLY A 10 11.14 0.73 -5.13
N TRP A 11 11.36 -0.54 -5.43
CA TRP A 11 12.71 -1.13 -5.44
C TRP A 11 13.61 -0.51 -6.51
N ILE A 12 13.14 -0.45 -7.76
CA ILE A 12 13.92 0.07 -8.89
C ILE A 12 14.34 1.52 -8.62
N ILE A 13 13.41 2.36 -8.18
CA ILE A 13 13.71 3.75 -7.83
C ILE A 13 14.64 3.82 -6.64
N GLY A 14 14.47 2.99 -5.61
CA GLY A 14 15.35 2.95 -4.45
C GLY A 14 16.80 2.62 -4.81
N PHE A 15 17.02 1.63 -5.68
CA PHE A 15 18.33 1.35 -6.24
C PHE A 15 18.88 2.53 -7.04
N GLY A 16 18.04 3.18 -7.86
CA GLY A 16 18.42 4.38 -8.61
C GLY A 16 18.84 5.53 -7.70
N VAL A 17 18.05 5.83 -6.65
CA VAL A 17 18.35 6.89 -5.68
C VAL A 17 19.69 6.61 -4.99
N TYR A 18 19.93 5.37 -4.56
CA TYR A 18 21.22 5.01 -3.98
C TYR A 18 22.38 5.13 -4.98
N TYR A 19 22.19 4.67 -6.21
CA TYR A 19 23.20 4.74 -7.26
C TYR A 19 23.63 6.18 -7.57
N PHE A 20 22.68 7.12 -7.65
CA PHE A 20 22.96 8.53 -7.93
C PHE A 20 23.29 9.36 -6.68
N ASN A 21 22.96 8.89 -5.48
CA ASN A 21 23.18 9.59 -4.22
C ASN A 21 23.54 8.60 -3.09
N PRO A 22 24.74 7.99 -3.13
CA PRO A 22 25.12 6.96 -2.17
C PRO A 22 25.24 7.49 -0.74
N GLN A 23 25.54 8.79 -0.55
CA GLN A 23 25.61 9.40 0.77
C GLN A 23 24.26 9.45 1.51
N PHE A 24 23.14 9.28 0.81
CA PHE A 24 21.83 9.17 1.47
C PHE A 24 21.66 7.85 2.23
N GLY A 25 22.48 6.84 1.91
CA GLY A 25 22.46 5.52 2.54
C GLY A 25 21.49 4.56 1.86
N PHE A 26 21.91 3.30 1.68
CA PHE A 26 21.16 2.30 0.93
C PHE A 26 19.75 2.06 1.47
N ILE A 27 19.62 1.81 2.78
CA ILE A 27 18.32 1.54 3.41
C ILE A 27 17.40 2.76 3.33
N ASN A 28 17.92 3.96 3.57
CA ASN A 28 17.14 5.20 3.47
C ASN A 28 16.64 5.44 2.04
N SER A 29 17.46 5.17 1.01
CA SER A 29 17.06 5.25 -0.40
C SER A 29 15.93 4.28 -0.74
N LEU A 30 15.99 3.04 -0.25
CA LEU A 30 14.91 2.06 -0.41
C LEU A 30 13.64 2.51 0.32
N LEU A 31 13.78 2.92 1.58
CA LEU A 31 12.66 3.31 2.43
C LEU A 31 11.91 4.51 1.85
N ILE A 32 12.60 5.58 1.45
CA ILE A 32 11.94 6.74 0.87
C ILE A 32 11.22 6.40 -0.44
N SER A 33 11.82 5.52 -1.24
CA SER A 33 11.23 5.09 -2.51
C SER A 33 9.99 4.25 -2.29
N HIS A 34 9.96 3.37 -1.28
CA HIS A 34 8.74 2.66 -0.91
C HIS A 34 7.67 3.57 -0.30
N LEU A 35 8.04 4.55 0.53
CA LEU A 35 7.08 5.52 1.06
C LEU A 35 6.38 6.29 -0.08
N VAL A 36 7.13 6.79 -1.07
CA VAL A 36 6.54 7.55 -2.17
C VAL A 36 5.84 6.63 -3.17
N PHE A 37 6.55 5.63 -3.70
CA PHE A 37 6.06 4.85 -4.83
C PHE A 37 5.16 3.69 -4.41
N THR A 38 5.40 3.06 -3.27
CA THR A 38 4.53 1.99 -2.77
C THR A 38 3.33 2.56 -2.02
N VAL A 39 3.53 3.34 -0.94
CA VAL A 39 2.41 3.88 -0.14
C VAL A 39 1.65 4.95 -0.90
N GLY A 40 2.37 5.90 -1.51
CA GLY A 40 1.76 7.03 -2.21
C GLY A 40 0.83 6.59 -3.34
N PHE A 41 1.36 5.83 -4.30
CA PHE A 41 0.57 5.36 -5.43
C PHE A 41 -0.43 4.26 -5.07
N PHE A 42 -0.18 3.45 -4.03
CA PHE A 42 -1.22 2.59 -3.47
C PHE A 42 -2.45 3.41 -3.11
N GLY A 43 -2.27 4.47 -2.32
CA GLY A 43 -3.40 5.29 -1.86
C GLY A 43 -4.16 5.94 -3.00
N LEU A 44 -3.45 6.49 -4.00
CA LEU A 44 -4.07 7.08 -5.20
C LEU A 44 -4.87 6.05 -6.01
N PHE A 45 -4.29 4.88 -6.29
CA PHE A 45 -4.98 3.84 -7.06
C PHE A 45 -6.13 3.21 -6.29
N ASN A 46 -5.99 3.02 -4.97
CA ASN A 46 -7.05 2.48 -4.13
C ASN A 46 -8.22 3.47 -4.01
N PHE A 47 -7.94 4.78 -3.95
CA PHE A 47 -8.94 5.84 -4.05
C PHE A 47 -9.72 5.76 -5.37
N VAL A 48 -9.03 5.72 -6.52
CA VAL A 48 -9.70 5.59 -7.83
C VAL A 48 -10.54 4.32 -7.88
N GLY A 49 -9.99 3.20 -7.39
CA GLY A 49 -10.68 1.92 -7.32
C GLY A 49 -11.98 1.97 -6.52
N HIS A 50 -11.92 2.47 -5.28
CA HIS A 50 -13.03 2.37 -4.34
C HIS A 50 -13.98 3.59 -4.32
N VAL A 51 -13.60 4.72 -4.91
CA VAL A 51 -14.50 5.87 -5.07
C VAL A 51 -15.12 5.90 -6.47
N ILE A 52 -14.28 5.85 -7.51
CA ILE A 52 -14.71 6.05 -8.90
C ILE A 52 -15.17 4.72 -9.51
N LEU A 53 -14.39 3.66 -9.35
CA LEU A 53 -14.63 2.33 -9.97
C LEU A 53 -15.29 1.32 -9.02
N ARG A 54 -15.93 1.79 -7.95
CA ARG A 54 -16.38 0.99 -6.81
C ARG A 54 -17.19 -0.25 -7.17
N LYS A 55 -18.15 -0.15 -8.10
CA LYS A 55 -18.98 -1.28 -8.53
C LYS A 55 -18.13 -2.41 -9.12
N LYS A 56 -17.18 -2.06 -9.99
CA LYS A 56 -16.27 -3.00 -10.65
C LYS A 56 -15.30 -3.64 -9.66
N ILE A 57 -14.79 -2.86 -8.70
CA ILE A 57 -13.90 -3.40 -7.67
C ILE A 57 -14.65 -4.34 -6.73
N ALA A 58 -15.84 -3.96 -6.28
CA ALA A 58 -16.70 -4.80 -5.44
C ALA A 58 -16.95 -6.18 -6.08
N GLU A 59 -17.40 -6.18 -7.33
CA GLU A 59 -17.66 -7.42 -8.08
C GLU A 59 -16.40 -8.29 -8.17
N LYS A 60 -15.25 -7.69 -8.49
CA LYS A 60 -13.97 -8.40 -8.62
C LYS A 60 -13.50 -9.06 -7.32
N ILE A 61 -13.82 -8.47 -6.17
CA ILE A 61 -13.50 -9.04 -4.84
C ILE A 61 -14.63 -9.94 -4.30
N GLY A 62 -15.74 -10.10 -5.03
CA GLY A 62 -16.88 -10.91 -4.62
C GLY A 62 -17.82 -10.22 -3.63
N TRP A 63 -17.83 -8.89 -3.59
CA TRP A 63 -18.61 -8.07 -2.65
C TRP A 63 -19.64 -7.23 -3.39
N VAL A 64 -20.68 -6.81 -2.68
CA VAL A 64 -21.65 -5.82 -3.19
C VAL A 64 -21.13 -4.42 -2.89
N SER A 65 -21.14 -3.54 -3.89
CA SER A 65 -20.76 -2.14 -3.68
C SER A 65 -21.79 -1.42 -2.82
N ASN A 66 -21.31 -0.76 -1.76
CA ASN A 66 -22.08 0.10 -0.87
C ASN A 66 -21.26 1.37 -0.52
N GLY A 67 -21.80 2.21 0.37
CA GLY A 67 -21.17 3.48 0.77
C GLY A 67 -19.77 3.35 1.38
N PHE A 68 -19.46 2.21 2.03
CA PHE A 68 -18.19 1.99 2.73
C PHE A 68 -16.98 2.08 1.79
N GLN A 69 -17.12 1.70 0.53
CA GLN A 69 -16.01 1.81 -0.42
C GLN A 69 -15.58 3.26 -0.64
N ILE A 70 -16.51 4.23 -0.55
CA ILE A 70 -16.16 5.64 -0.71
C ILE A 70 -15.28 6.09 0.46
N GLU A 71 -15.68 5.78 1.69
CA GLU A 71 -14.89 6.09 2.90
C GLU A 71 -13.53 5.39 2.85
N LEU A 72 -13.49 4.11 2.51
CA LEU A 72 -12.26 3.34 2.34
C LEU A 72 -11.31 3.98 1.33
N GLY A 73 -11.85 4.41 0.19
CA GLY A 73 -11.09 5.10 -0.85
C GLY A 73 -10.55 6.45 -0.37
N LEU A 74 -11.33 7.23 0.37
CA LEU A 74 -10.90 8.51 0.93
C LEU A 74 -9.85 8.35 2.03
N THR A 75 -9.98 7.35 2.90
CA THR A 75 -8.94 6.99 3.88
C THR A 75 -7.65 6.60 3.17
N SER A 76 -7.76 5.80 2.10
CA SER A 76 -6.60 5.40 1.30
C SER A 76 -5.95 6.59 0.60
N LEU A 77 -6.74 7.56 0.12
CA LEU A 77 -6.21 8.80 -0.45
C LEU A 77 -5.38 9.56 0.58
N GLY A 78 -5.86 9.70 1.81
CA GLY A 78 -5.11 10.33 2.90
C GLY A 78 -3.78 9.62 3.19
N ILE A 79 -3.79 8.29 3.25
CA ILE A 79 -2.57 7.48 3.41
C ILE A 79 -1.61 7.70 2.23
N GLY A 80 -2.12 7.73 0.99
CA GLY A 80 -1.31 7.98 -0.20
C GLY A 80 -0.69 9.38 -0.23
N ILE A 81 -1.45 10.40 0.17
CA ILE A 81 -0.92 11.76 0.31
C ILE A 81 0.23 11.77 1.31
N SER A 82 0.07 11.14 2.48
CA SER A 82 1.17 11.01 3.45
C SER A 82 2.39 10.27 2.88
N GLY A 83 2.19 9.20 2.10
CA GLY A 83 3.27 8.51 1.40
C GLY A 83 4.08 9.42 0.47
N ILE A 84 3.41 10.27 -0.32
CA ILE A 84 4.06 11.23 -1.21
C ILE A 84 4.77 12.32 -0.40
N LEU A 85 4.11 12.85 0.63
CA LEU A 85 4.65 13.89 1.50
C LEU A 85 5.88 13.44 2.30
N CYS A 86 6.07 12.12 2.49
CA CYS A 86 7.30 11.59 3.06
C CYS A 86 8.55 11.98 2.28
N TYR A 87 8.46 12.41 1.00
CA TYR A 87 9.61 12.96 0.28
C TYR A 87 10.12 14.27 0.89
N TRP A 88 9.26 15.09 1.50
CA TRP A 88 9.67 16.37 2.11
C TRP A 88 9.80 16.31 3.63
N PHE A 89 8.95 15.53 4.32
CA PHE A 89 8.92 15.49 5.78
C PHE A 89 9.65 14.26 6.34
N ARG A 90 10.40 14.42 7.45
CA ARG A 90 11.25 13.35 8.04
C ARG A 90 11.02 13.09 9.53
N ASP A 91 10.73 14.14 10.32
CA ASP A 91 10.71 14.12 11.80
C ASP A 91 9.58 13.27 12.39
N GLY A 92 9.73 11.95 12.37
CA GLY A 92 8.70 10.98 12.78
C GLY A 92 7.59 10.79 11.73
N PHE A 93 7.51 11.65 10.72
CA PHE A 93 6.48 11.60 9.67
C PHE A 93 6.44 10.27 8.91
N TRP A 94 7.60 9.67 8.65
CA TRP A 94 7.69 8.35 8.02
C TRP A 94 7.05 7.26 8.88
N ILE A 95 7.31 7.26 10.18
CA ILE A 95 6.72 6.31 11.13
C ILE A 95 5.20 6.52 11.17
N ALA A 96 4.76 7.78 11.28
CA ALA A 96 3.35 8.15 11.28
C ALA A 96 2.61 7.77 9.97
N THR A 97 3.34 7.60 8.86
CA THR A 97 2.79 7.14 7.57
C THR A 97 2.74 5.62 7.50
N VAL A 98 3.78 4.93 7.98
CA VAL A 98 3.87 3.45 7.96
C VAL A 98 2.81 2.82 8.86
N ILE A 99 2.51 3.41 10.03
CA ILE A 99 1.52 2.86 10.97
C ILE A 99 0.13 2.68 10.33
N PRO A 100 -0.56 3.73 9.84
CA PRO A 100 -1.91 3.58 9.29
C PRO A 100 -1.91 2.72 8.02
N PHE A 101 -0.88 2.84 7.17
CA PHE A 101 -0.75 1.99 5.97
C PHE A 101 -0.65 0.51 6.34
N SER A 102 0.19 0.18 7.33
CA SER A 102 0.42 -1.21 7.73
C SER A 102 -0.78 -1.80 8.46
N SER A 103 -1.37 -1.05 9.39
CA SER A 103 -2.60 -1.47 10.08
C SER A 103 -3.73 -1.73 9.08
N PHE A 104 -3.87 -0.85 8.08
CA PHE A 104 -4.90 -1.02 7.05
C PHE A 104 -4.66 -2.28 6.21
N LEU A 105 -3.47 -2.43 5.61
CA LEU A 105 -3.20 -3.56 4.71
C LEU A 105 -3.18 -4.91 5.43
N ILE A 106 -2.55 -5.00 6.60
CA ILE A 106 -2.54 -6.25 7.38
C ILE A 106 -3.98 -6.62 7.77
N GLY A 107 -4.78 -5.64 8.21
CA GLY A 107 -6.20 -5.85 8.53
C GLY A 107 -7.01 -6.32 7.31
N ALA A 108 -6.78 -5.72 6.14
CA ALA A 108 -7.40 -6.13 4.88
C ALA A 108 -7.01 -7.56 4.49
N GLY A 109 -5.72 -7.91 4.57
CA GLY A 109 -5.23 -9.24 4.28
C GLY A 109 -5.84 -10.32 5.19
N ILE A 110 -5.98 -10.03 6.50
CA ILE A 110 -6.68 -10.92 7.44
C ILE A 110 -8.15 -11.08 7.05
N LEU A 111 -8.83 -9.99 6.69
CA LEU A 111 -10.23 -10.02 6.24
C LEU A 111 -10.40 -10.87 4.96
N HIS A 112 -9.49 -10.73 4.00
CA HIS A 112 -9.50 -11.53 2.77
C HIS A 112 -9.27 -13.03 3.04
N ILE A 113 -8.37 -13.38 3.97
CA ILE A 113 -8.19 -14.77 4.42
C ILE A 113 -9.48 -15.29 5.09
N PHE A 114 -10.10 -14.50 5.95
CA PHE A 114 -11.35 -14.87 6.61
C PHE A 114 -12.47 -15.12 5.59
N GLU A 115 -12.60 -14.28 4.57
CA GLU A 115 -13.52 -14.44 3.44
C GLU A 115 -13.30 -15.76 2.68
N ILE A 116 -12.04 -16.15 2.45
CA ILE A 116 -11.71 -17.44 1.83
C ILE A 116 -12.14 -18.61 2.72
N VAL A 117 -11.79 -18.57 4.01
CA VAL A 117 -12.02 -19.69 4.93
C VAL A 117 -13.51 -19.89 5.20
N LYS A 118 -14.20 -18.81 5.56
CA LYS A 118 -15.60 -18.83 6.02
C LYS A 118 -16.61 -18.78 4.88
N ASN A 119 -16.43 -17.84 3.93
CA ASN A 119 -17.42 -17.54 2.91
C ASN A 119 -17.09 -18.20 1.55
N LYS A 120 -15.97 -18.95 1.46
CA LYS A 120 -15.51 -19.60 0.22
C LYS A 120 -15.37 -18.61 -0.94
N ASN A 121 -15.00 -17.37 -0.61
CA ASN A 121 -14.83 -16.30 -1.58
C ASN A 121 -13.45 -16.43 -2.26
N TYR A 122 -13.38 -17.28 -3.28
CA TYR A 122 -12.17 -17.48 -4.09
C TYR A 122 -12.04 -16.51 -5.26
N ASN A 123 -12.78 -15.39 -5.24
CA ASN A 123 -12.67 -14.39 -6.29
C ASN A 123 -11.23 -13.91 -6.42
N SER A 124 -10.78 -13.73 -7.66
CA SER A 124 -9.38 -13.36 -7.95
C SER A 124 -8.97 -12.05 -7.25
N GLY A 125 -9.90 -11.09 -7.13
CA GLY A 125 -9.66 -9.85 -6.41
C GLY A 125 -9.51 -10.03 -4.90
N ASN A 126 -10.18 -11.02 -4.31
CA ASN A 126 -10.06 -11.36 -2.88
C ASN A 126 -8.81 -12.18 -2.58
N THR A 127 -8.38 -13.03 -3.52
CA THR A 127 -7.29 -13.99 -3.28
C THR A 127 -5.91 -13.39 -3.57
N TRP A 128 -5.73 -12.79 -4.74
CA TRP A 128 -4.41 -12.29 -5.17
C TRP A 128 -3.96 -11.03 -4.44
N ILE A 129 -4.88 -10.33 -3.78
CA ILE A 129 -4.61 -9.11 -3.04
C ILE A 129 -3.91 -9.37 -1.69
N ILE A 130 -4.09 -10.57 -1.13
CA ILE A 130 -3.46 -10.99 0.13
C ILE A 130 -1.94 -10.83 0.07
N LEU A 131 -1.31 -11.10 -1.08
CA LEU A 131 0.15 -10.99 -1.21
C LEU A 131 0.65 -9.55 -0.95
N PRO A 132 0.22 -8.51 -1.70
CA PRO A 132 0.61 -7.13 -1.39
C PRO A 132 0.15 -6.66 -0.01
N ASP A 133 -0.96 -7.17 0.52
CA ASP A 133 -1.47 -6.80 1.84
C ASP A 133 -0.51 -7.14 2.99
N PHE A 134 0.32 -8.17 2.84
CA PHE A 134 1.35 -8.51 3.82
C PHE A 134 2.75 -8.09 3.38
N LEU A 135 3.08 -8.24 2.10
CA LEU A 135 4.41 -7.99 1.57
C LEU A 135 4.82 -6.53 1.72
N MET A 136 3.96 -5.59 1.33
CA MET A 136 4.26 -4.16 1.37
C MET A 136 4.47 -3.63 2.80
N PRO A 137 3.58 -3.88 3.78
CA PRO A 137 3.82 -3.43 5.14
C PRO A 137 4.99 -4.13 5.79
N PHE A 138 5.20 -5.43 5.55
CA PHE A 138 6.38 -6.14 6.05
C PHE A 138 7.67 -5.46 5.58
N THR A 139 7.80 -5.19 4.28
CA THR A 139 8.96 -4.49 3.71
C THR A 139 9.17 -3.12 4.34
N LEU A 140 8.11 -2.31 4.48
CA LEU A 140 8.22 -0.98 5.09
C LEU A 140 8.64 -1.04 6.56
N ILE A 141 8.05 -1.95 7.35
CA ILE A 141 8.38 -2.11 8.76
C ILE A 141 9.85 -2.53 8.91
N VAL A 142 10.31 -3.51 8.14
CA VAL A 142 11.69 -3.97 8.16
C VAL A 142 12.65 -2.83 7.79
N LEU A 143 12.39 -2.14 6.67
CA LEU A 143 13.21 -1.01 6.25
C LEU A 143 13.22 0.11 7.29
N LEU A 144 12.10 0.39 7.94
CA LEU A 144 11.99 1.42 8.98
C LEU A 144 12.79 1.08 10.25
N ILE A 145 12.85 -0.20 10.62
CA ILE A 145 13.57 -0.67 11.81
C ILE A 145 15.08 -0.67 11.57
N ILE A 146 15.54 -0.97 10.35
CA ILE A 146 16.97 -1.14 10.04
C ILE A 146 17.63 0.10 9.41
N LYS A 147 16.91 1.22 9.27
CA LYS A 147 17.39 2.44 8.57
C LYS A 147 18.49 3.21 9.30
#